data_AF-A0A453KRZ0-F1
#
_entry.id   AF-A0A453KRZ0-F1
#
_cell.length_a   1.000
_cell.length_b   1.000
_cell.length_c   1.000
_cell.angle_alpha   90.00
_cell.angle_beta   90.00
_cell.angle_gamma   90.00
#
_symmetry.space_group_name_H-M   'P 1'
#
loop_
_entity.id
_entity.type
_entity.pdbx_description
1 polymer ?
#
loop_
_entity_poly.entity_id
_entity_poly.type
_entity_poly.pdbx_seq_one_letter_code
_entity_poly.pdbx_strand_id
1 'polypeptide(L)'
;MEKIRKMENEQNAHVCEENDPENWHVQIFRSIDSGSVKGFPKDVQEAESQNLVCAKNLQIDKSIHNAYVKAIRSAQHFIYIENQYFIGSSYYWSSHKGAGAENLIPIELAIKIARKIAAREPFAAYIIIPMWPEGNPTTAPMQEILYWQVCAA
;
A
#
# COMPACT_ATOMS: atom_id res chain seq x y z
N MET A 1 16.82 -38.51 -31.20
CA MET A 1 15.38 -38.19 -31.35
C MET A 1 14.70 -38.46 -30.03
N GLU A 2 14.82 -37.52 -29.10
CA GLU A 2 14.32 -37.65 -27.74
C GLU A 2 12.90 -37.06 -27.69
N LYS A 3 11.93 -37.89 -27.34
CA LYS A 3 10.52 -37.51 -27.28
C LYS A 3 10.30 -36.56 -26.10
N ILE A 4 9.98 -35.31 -26.40
CA ILE A 4 9.53 -34.31 -25.43
C ILE A 4 8.28 -34.86 -24.72
N ARG A 5 8.39 -35.04 -23.41
CA ARG A 5 7.29 -35.37 -22.51
C ARG A 5 6.29 -34.21 -22.52
N LYS A 6 5.15 -34.37 -23.20
CA LYS A 6 4.01 -33.44 -23.05
C LYS A 6 3.60 -33.44 -21.58
N MET A 7 3.56 -32.27 -20.97
CA MET A 7 3.04 -32.09 -19.61
C MET A 7 1.51 -32.19 -19.66
N GLU A 8 0.96 -33.30 -19.14
CA GLU A 8 -0.49 -33.56 -19.02
C GLU A 8 -1.09 -32.80 -17.81
N ASN A 9 -1.03 -31.47 -17.77
CA ASN A 9 -1.60 -30.73 -16.63
C ASN A 9 -2.43 -29.48 -16.99
N GLU A 10 -2.83 -29.31 -18.25
CA GLU A 10 -3.66 -28.17 -18.69
C GLU A 10 -5.17 -28.41 -18.56
N GLN A 11 -5.61 -29.61 -18.14
CA GLN A 11 -7.02 -30.02 -18.19
C GLN A 11 -7.90 -29.59 -17.01
N ASN A 12 -7.34 -28.88 -16.02
CA ASN A 12 -8.07 -28.41 -14.83
C ASN A 12 -8.19 -26.87 -14.73
N ALA A 13 -7.89 -26.13 -15.80
CA ALA A 13 -8.10 -24.69 -15.81
C ALA A 13 -9.59 -24.38 -15.99
N HIS A 14 -10.26 -23.88 -14.95
CA HIS A 14 -11.60 -23.33 -15.05
C HIS A 14 -11.51 -21.98 -15.77
N VAL A 15 -11.86 -21.95 -17.06
CA VAL A 15 -11.90 -20.73 -17.86
C VAL A 15 -13.31 -20.18 -17.79
N CYS A 16 -13.48 -19.01 -17.16
CA CYS A 16 -14.76 -18.29 -17.16
C CYS A 16 -14.98 -17.58 -18.49
N GLU A 17 -16.25 -17.38 -18.87
CA GLU A 17 -16.60 -16.57 -20.03
C GLU A 17 -16.18 -15.10 -19.80
N GLU A 18 -15.81 -14.38 -20.87
CA GLU A 18 -15.26 -13.02 -20.75
C GLU A 18 -16.21 -12.05 -20.00
N ASN A 19 -17.52 -12.24 -20.17
CA ASN A 19 -18.56 -11.41 -19.54
C ASN A 19 -19.10 -11.98 -18.22
N ASP A 20 -18.43 -12.94 -17.61
CA ASP A 20 -18.82 -13.46 -16.29
C ASP A 20 -18.73 -12.34 -15.24
N PRO A 21 -19.82 -11.98 -14.53
CA PRO A 21 -19.79 -10.94 -13.50
C PRO A 21 -18.86 -11.25 -12.33
N GLU A 22 -18.46 -12.52 -12.13
CA GLU A 22 -17.52 -12.94 -11.11
C GLU A 22 -16.05 -12.85 -11.57
N ASN A 23 -15.79 -12.33 -12.78
CA ASN A 23 -14.43 -12.10 -13.26
C ASN A 23 -13.72 -10.98 -12.50
N TRP A 24 -12.41 -11.17 -12.30
CA TRP A 24 -11.57 -10.22 -11.57
C TRP A 24 -10.54 -9.55 -12.49
N HIS A 25 -10.49 -8.23 -12.46
CA HIS A 25 -9.33 -7.48 -12.96
C HIS A 25 -8.34 -7.26 -11.81
N VAL A 26 -7.20 -7.94 -11.87
CA VAL A 26 -6.18 -7.91 -10.81
C VAL A 26 -4.93 -7.18 -11.29
N GLN A 27 -4.41 -6.30 -10.45
CA GLN A 27 -3.11 -5.66 -10.64
C GLN A 27 -2.22 -5.93 -9.43
N ILE A 28 -0.97 -6.32 -9.69
CA ILE A 28 0.02 -6.59 -8.65
C ILE A 28 0.79 -5.30 -8.34
N PHE A 29 0.96 -5.03 -7.05
CA PHE A 29 1.73 -3.90 -6.53
C PHE A 29 2.81 -4.39 -5.58
N ARG A 30 3.91 -3.64 -5.47
CA ARG A 30 5.05 -3.98 -4.59
C ARG A 30 5.62 -2.75 -3.89
N SER A 31 6.43 -3.02 -2.88
CA SER A 31 7.36 -2.10 -2.23
C SER A 31 8.73 -2.78 -2.26
N ILE A 32 9.58 -2.43 -3.22
CA ILE A 32 10.86 -3.09 -3.45
C ILE A 32 11.87 -2.14 -4.13
N ASP A 33 13.15 -2.34 -3.88
CA ASP A 33 14.23 -1.57 -4.52
C ASP A 33 15.17 -2.46 -5.35
N SER A 34 16.01 -1.81 -6.17
CA SER A 34 17.04 -2.44 -6.99
C SER A 34 18.12 -3.19 -6.18
N GLY A 35 18.19 -2.99 -4.86
CA GLY A 35 19.05 -3.78 -3.98
C GLY A 35 18.46 -5.17 -3.69
N SER A 36 17.14 -5.28 -3.72
CA SER A 36 16.37 -6.48 -3.38
C SER A 36 15.92 -7.29 -4.60
N VAL A 37 15.99 -6.73 -5.82
CA VAL A 37 15.55 -7.38 -7.06
C VAL A 37 16.49 -7.11 -8.23
N LYS A 38 16.66 -8.11 -9.11
CA LYS A 38 17.37 -7.95 -10.40
C LYS A 38 16.40 -7.52 -11.49
N GLY A 39 16.88 -6.73 -12.45
CA GLY A 39 16.14 -6.39 -13.66
C GLY A 39 15.48 -5.01 -13.67
N PHE A 40 15.67 -4.19 -12.62
CA PHE A 40 15.31 -2.78 -12.71
C PHE A 40 16.24 -2.02 -13.67
N PRO A 41 15.69 -1.09 -14.48
CA PRO A 41 16.47 -0.30 -15.41
C PRO A 41 17.47 0.57 -14.65
N LYS A 42 18.66 0.76 -15.24
CA LYS A 42 19.72 1.60 -14.63
C LYS A 42 19.55 3.06 -14.99
N ASP A 43 19.02 3.33 -16.18
CA ASP A 43 18.76 4.67 -16.66
C ASP A 43 17.56 5.28 -15.91
N VAL A 44 17.68 6.55 -15.53
CA VAL A 44 16.67 7.26 -14.74
C VAL A 44 15.40 7.48 -15.55
N GLN A 45 15.52 7.85 -16.83
CA GLN A 45 14.36 8.12 -17.69
C GLN A 45 13.58 6.84 -17.97
N GLU A 46 14.29 5.73 -18.20
CA GLU A 46 13.67 4.41 -18.35
C GLU A 46 12.97 3.98 -17.05
N ALA A 47 13.59 4.18 -15.88
CA ALA A 47 12.98 3.89 -14.58
C ALA A 47 11.70 4.70 -14.34
N GLU A 48 11.74 6.00 -14.61
CA GLU A 48 10.59 6.89 -14.47
C GLU A 48 9.44 6.50 -15.43
N SER A 49 9.76 6.09 -16.66
CA SER A 49 8.76 5.60 -17.63
C SER A 49 8.02 4.35 -17.15
N GLN A 50 8.63 3.57 -16.25
CA GLN A 50 8.06 2.39 -15.61
C GLN A 50 7.43 2.70 -14.23
N ASN A 51 7.25 3.97 -13.88
CA ASN A 51 6.75 4.45 -12.59
C ASN A 51 7.63 4.09 -11.37
N LEU A 52 8.92 3.87 -11.59
CA LEU A 52 9.91 3.72 -10.52
C LEU A 52 10.40 5.10 -10.07
N VAL A 53 10.77 5.20 -8.80
CA VAL A 53 11.39 6.41 -8.22
C VAL A 53 12.88 6.17 -8.07
N CYS A 54 13.71 7.13 -8.50
CA CYS A 54 15.14 7.10 -8.27
C CYS A 54 15.50 7.91 -7.01
N ALA A 55 16.05 7.26 -5.99
CA ALA A 55 16.53 7.92 -4.78
C ALA A 55 17.76 7.21 -4.22
N LYS A 56 18.75 7.99 -3.73
CA LYS A 56 20.00 7.45 -3.11
C LYS A 56 20.68 6.37 -3.96
N ASN A 57 20.72 6.55 -5.29
CA ASN A 57 21.25 5.60 -6.28
C ASN A 57 20.51 4.25 -6.37
N LEU A 58 19.26 4.19 -5.92
CA LEU A 58 18.38 3.02 -6.05
C LEU A 58 17.17 3.36 -6.92
N GLN A 59 16.72 2.39 -7.71
CA GLN A 59 15.40 2.40 -8.31
C GLN A 59 14.41 1.73 -7.34
N ILE A 60 13.31 2.42 -7.05
CA ILE A 60 12.36 2.03 -6.01
C ILE A 60 10.97 1.93 -6.63
N ASP A 61 10.37 0.75 -6.53
CA ASP A 61 8.95 0.52 -6.77
C ASP A 61 8.19 0.78 -5.47
N LYS A 62 7.34 1.81 -5.48
CA LYS A 62 6.44 2.16 -4.36
C LYS A 62 4.97 2.00 -4.74
N SER A 63 4.68 1.09 -5.66
CA SER A 63 3.35 0.94 -6.25
C SER A 63 2.27 0.54 -5.23
N ILE A 64 2.60 -0.16 -4.13
CA ILE A 64 1.64 -0.40 -3.03
C ILE A 64 1.13 0.93 -2.46
N HIS A 65 2.03 1.85 -2.13
CA HIS A 65 1.66 3.16 -1.61
C HIS A 65 0.79 3.93 -2.61
N ASN A 66 1.20 3.96 -3.88
CA ASN A 66 0.45 4.66 -4.93
C ASN A 66 -0.96 4.07 -5.12
N ALA A 67 -1.09 2.75 -5.04
CA ALA A 67 -2.38 2.05 -5.12
C ALA A 67 -3.30 2.42 -3.96
N TYR A 68 -2.79 2.43 -2.71
CA TYR A 68 -3.56 2.89 -1.55
C TYR A 68 -4.03 4.33 -1.70
N VAL A 69 -3.14 5.26 -2.08
CA VAL A 69 -3.50 6.67 -2.30
C VAL A 69 -4.58 6.80 -3.38
N LYS A 70 -4.44 6.07 -4.49
CA LYS A 70 -5.44 6.05 -5.57
C LYS A 70 -6.80 5.54 -5.07
N ALA A 71 -6.81 4.42 -4.34
CA ALA A 71 -8.03 3.82 -3.81
C ALA A 71 -8.77 4.75 -2.83
N ILE A 72 -8.03 5.40 -1.92
CA ILE A 72 -8.58 6.38 -0.97
C ILE A 72 -9.21 7.56 -1.72
N ARG A 73 -8.49 8.11 -2.71
CA ARG A 73 -8.97 9.24 -3.50
C ARG A 73 -10.22 8.90 -4.31
N SER A 74 -10.32 7.68 -4.85
CA SER A 74 -11.47 7.22 -5.64
C SER A 74 -12.68 6.79 -4.81
N ALA A 75 -12.51 6.48 -3.52
CA ALA A 75 -13.59 5.98 -2.66
C ALA A 75 -14.81 6.92 -2.63
N GLN A 76 -16.03 6.40 -2.75
CA GLN A 76 -17.24 7.24 -2.78
C GLN A 76 -18.07 7.19 -1.50
N HIS A 77 -18.10 6.04 -0.82
CA HIS A 77 -19.04 5.79 0.27
C HIS A 77 -18.36 5.53 1.60
N PHE A 78 -17.44 4.58 1.66
CA PHE A 78 -16.70 4.28 2.88
C PHE A 78 -15.34 3.66 2.57
N ILE A 79 -14.50 3.59 3.59
CA ILE A 79 -13.23 2.87 3.58
C ILE A 79 -13.21 1.93 4.79
N TYR A 80 -12.77 0.70 4.57
CA TYR A 80 -12.50 -0.28 5.60
C TYR A 80 -11.04 -0.69 5.52
N ILE A 81 -10.31 -0.56 6.63
CA ILE A 81 -8.90 -0.94 6.74
C ILE A 81 -8.76 -1.84 7.95
N GLU A 82 -8.25 -3.05 7.73
CA GLU A 82 -7.63 -3.85 8.78
C GLU A 82 -6.13 -3.85 8.53
N ASN A 83 -5.33 -3.46 9.51
CA ASN A 83 -3.88 -3.48 9.37
C ASN A 83 -3.21 -3.73 10.71
N GLN A 84 -2.00 -4.30 10.69
CA GLN A 84 -1.21 -4.49 11.91
C GLN A 84 -0.72 -3.15 12.49
N TYR A 85 -0.43 -2.18 11.61
CA TYR A 85 0.05 -0.86 12.00
C TYR A 85 -0.73 0.23 11.26
N PHE A 86 -0.93 1.36 11.92
CA PHE A 86 -1.48 2.57 11.31
C PHE A 86 -0.64 3.79 11.70
N ILE A 87 0.44 4.01 10.95
CA ILE A 87 1.43 5.07 11.21
C ILE A 87 1.83 5.70 9.87
N GLY A 88 1.89 7.03 9.82
CA GLY A 88 2.31 7.73 8.62
C GLY A 88 2.07 9.23 8.69
N SER A 89 2.42 9.90 7.60
CA SER A 89 2.22 11.33 7.38
C SER A 89 2.90 12.20 8.43
N SER A 90 4.12 11.82 8.86
CA SER A 90 4.81 12.49 9.97
C SER A 90 5.01 13.99 9.78
N TYR A 91 5.06 14.48 8.54
CA TYR A 91 5.14 15.91 8.23
C TYR A 91 3.98 16.73 8.81
N TYR A 92 2.83 16.10 9.04
CA TYR A 92 1.63 16.70 9.64
C TYR A 92 1.52 16.49 11.15
N TRP A 93 2.42 15.74 11.78
CA TRP A 93 2.41 15.57 13.24
C TRP A 93 2.73 16.89 13.96
N SER A 94 2.20 17.05 15.16
CA SER A 94 2.41 18.24 16.00
C SER A 94 3.87 18.40 16.43
N SER A 95 4.58 17.27 16.61
CA SER A 95 6.00 17.17 16.92
C SER A 95 6.65 16.07 16.07
N HIS A 96 7.99 15.96 16.09
CA HIS A 96 8.71 14.89 15.38
C HIS A 96 8.43 14.80 13.87
N LYS A 97 8.23 15.94 13.20
CA LYS A 97 7.92 15.99 11.76
C LYS A 97 8.95 15.29 10.86
N GLY A 98 10.20 15.23 11.32
CA GLY A 98 11.33 14.55 10.67
C GLY A 98 11.50 13.07 11.03
N ALA A 99 10.51 12.41 11.66
CA ALA A 99 10.62 11.01 12.07
C ALA A 99 10.73 10.01 10.89
N GLY A 100 10.46 10.44 9.66
CA GLY A 100 10.63 9.61 8.47
C GLY A 100 9.46 8.67 8.16
N ALA A 101 8.31 8.84 8.82
CA ALA A 101 7.08 8.12 8.48
C ALA A 101 6.34 8.85 7.34
N GLU A 102 6.94 8.86 6.16
CA GLU A 102 6.61 9.76 5.05
C GLU A 102 5.38 9.33 4.22
N ASN A 103 4.80 8.17 4.51
CA ASN A 103 3.66 7.68 3.72
C ASN A 103 2.42 8.57 3.89
N LEU A 104 1.57 8.65 2.86
CA LEU A 104 0.46 9.59 2.77
C LEU A 104 -0.87 8.98 3.24
N ILE A 105 -0.87 7.75 3.77
CA ILE A 105 -2.11 7.01 4.00
C ILE A 105 -2.99 7.70 5.05
N PRO A 106 -2.48 8.07 6.24
CA PRO A 106 -3.30 8.80 7.22
C PRO A 106 -3.81 10.15 6.71
N ILE A 107 -2.96 10.96 6.06
CA ILE A 107 -3.39 12.29 5.60
C ILE A 107 -4.39 12.22 4.45
N GLU A 108 -4.26 11.27 3.52
CA GLU A 108 -5.23 11.10 2.43
C GLU A 108 -6.62 10.71 2.96
N LEU A 109 -6.68 9.87 4.01
CA LEU A 109 -7.93 9.55 4.70
C LEU A 109 -8.54 10.80 5.35
N ALA A 110 -7.74 11.57 6.09
CA ALA A 110 -8.20 12.79 6.74
C ALA A 110 -8.72 13.82 5.73
N ILE A 111 -7.99 14.05 4.64
CA ILE A 111 -8.39 14.95 3.55
C ILE A 111 -9.67 14.43 2.86
N LYS A 112 -9.78 13.12 2.63
CA LYS A 112 -10.96 12.51 2.02
C LYS A 112 -12.21 12.74 2.86
N ILE A 113 -12.12 12.50 4.17
CA ILE A 113 -13.21 12.73 5.13
C ILE A 113 -13.56 14.22 5.17
N ALA A 114 -12.57 15.11 5.29
CA ALA A 114 -12.79 16.56 5.30
C ALA A 114 -13.51 17.05 4.03
N ARG A 115 -13.13 16.54 2.85
CA ARG A 115 -13.80 16.85 1.58
C ARG A 115 -15.25 16.37 1.55
N LYS A 116 -15.53 15.16 2.04
CA LYS A 116 -16.89 14.62 2.10
C LYS A 116 -17.77 15.39 3.09
N ILE A 117 -17.22 15.81 4.23
CA ILE A 117 -17.89 16.71 5.19
C ILE A 117 -18.22 18.05 4.52
N ALA A 118 -17.24 18.67 3.84
CA ALA A 118 -17.44 19.95 3.14
C ALA A 118 -18.51 19.86 2.05
N ALA A 119 -18.60 18.73 1.36
CA ALA A 119 -19.64 18.44 0.36
C ALA A 119 -20.99 18.02 0.97
N ARG A 120 -21.07 17.82 2.30
CA ARG A 120 -22.23 17.25 3.01
C ARG A 120 -22.66 15.86 2.49
N GLU A 121 -21.68 15.07 2.08
CA GLU A 121 -21.89 13.69 1.63
C GLU A 121 -21.58 12.69 2.76
N PRO A 122 -22.43 11.67 2.96
CA PRO A 122 -22.14 10.64 3.96
C PRO A 122 -20.88 9.86 3.56
N PHE A 123 -19.93 9.79 4.49
CA PHE A 123 -18.70 9.02 4.30
C PHE A 123 -18.15 8.54 5.64
N ALA A 124 -17.69 7.29 5.70
CA ALA A 124 -17.10 6.71 6.90
C ALA A 124 -15.77 6.03 6.60
N ALA A 125 -14.84 6.09 7.54
CA ALA A 125 -13.61 5.31 7.51
C ALA A 125 -13.53 4.48 8.80
N TYR A 126 -13.45 3.17 8.65
CA TYR A 126 -13.30 2.21 9.74
C TYR A 126 -11.87 1.65 9.69
N ILE A 127 -11.10 1.87 10.75
CA ILE A 127 -9.72 1.45 10.84
C ILE A 127 -9.61 0.50 12.04
N ILE A 128 -9.35 -0.77 11.75
CA ILE A 128 -9.17 -1.83 12.73
C ILE A 128 -7.68 -2.14 12.82
N ILE A 129 -7.16 -2.02 14.02
CA ILE A 129 -5.77 -2.28 14.39
C ILE A 129 -5.76 -3.11 15.68
N PRO A 130 -4.73 -3.94 15.92
CA PRO A 130 -4.63 -4.67 17.16
C PRO A 130 -4.48 -3.70 18.35
N MET A 131 -4.87 -4.15 19.54
CA MET A 131 -4.77 -3.33 20.76
C MET A 131 -3.32 -2.91 21.05
N TRP A 132 -2.37 -3.78 20.72
CA TRP A 132 -0.94 -3.48 20.64
C TRP A 132 -0.27 -4.39 19.59
N PRO A 133 0.90 -4.01 19.06
CA PRO A 133 1.66 -4.87 18.15
C PRO A 133 2.03 -6.21 18.79
N GLU A 134 2.31 -7.22 17.98
CA GLU A 134 2.74 -8.52 18.50
C GLU A 134 4.02 -8.39 19.36
N GLY A 135 3.97 -8.89 20.60
CA GLY A 135 5.08 -8.85 21.55
C GLY A 135 4.68 -8.37 22.94
N ASN A 136 5.68 -8.22 23.82
CA ASN A 136 5.46 -7.67 25.16
C ASN A 136 5.26 -6.15 25.06
N PRO A 137 4.08 -5.62 25.44
CA PRO A 137 3.76 -4.21 25.28
C PRO A 137 4.62 -3.29 26.14
N THR A 138 5.27 -3.77 27.20
CA THR A 138 6.09 -2.92 28.08
C THR A 138 7.51 -2.69 27.58
N THR A 139 7.89 -3.32 26.47
CA THR A 139 9.23 -3.14 25.88
C THR A 139 9.33 -1.80 25.14
N ALA A 140 10.52 -1.23 25.12
CA ALA A 140 10.76 0.08 24.48
C ALA A 140 10.32 0.12 23.00
N PRO A 141 10.61 -0.88 22.13
CA PRO A 141 10.17 -0.85 20.73
C PRO A 141 8.65 -0.83 20.58
N MET A 142 7.92 -1.56 21.43
CA MET A 142 6.46 -1.62 21.38
C MET A 142 5.85 -0.30 21.86
N GLN A 143 6.42 0.31 22.90
CA GLN A 143 6.02 1.64 23.36
C GLN A 143 6.28 2.71 22.30
N GLU A 144 7.40 2.65 21.57
CA GLU A 144 7.68 3.56 20.46
C GLU A 144 6.65 3.42 19.33
N ILE A 145 6.30 2.20 18.92
CA ILE A 145 5.27 1.99 17.90
C ILE A 145 3.92 2.56 18.35
N LEU A 146 3.51 2.28 19.59
CA LEU A 146 2.27 2.82 20.16
C LEU A 146 2.29 4.34 20.22
N TYR A 147 3.43 4.94 20.58
CA TYR A 147 3.63 6.39 20.58
C TYR A 147 3.40 6.98 19.18
N TRP A 148 4.03 6.41 18.14
CA TRP A 148 3.87 6.90 16.77
C TRP A 148 2.44 6.72 16.24
N GLN A 149 1.75 5.66 16.65
CA GLN A 149 0.35 5.44 16.29
C GLN A 149 -0.57 6.51 16.90
N VAL A 150 -0.30 6.94 18.14
CA VAL A 150 -1.04 8.06 18.77
C VAL A 150 -0.70 9.39 18.10
N CYS A 151 0.55 9.61 17.66
CA CYS A 151 0.93 10.83 16.95
C CYS A 151 0.33 10.93 15.53
N ALA A 152 0.03 9.79 14.91
CA ALA A 152 -0.56 9.72 13.56
C ALA A 152 -2.08 9.88 13.53
N ALA A 153 -2.75 9.79 14.69
CA ALA A 153 -4.19 9.99 14.86
C ALA A 153 -4.51 11.45 15.20
#